data_AF-A0A0P7XW19-F1
#
_entry.id   AF-A0A0P7XW19-F1
#
_cell.length_a   1.000
_cell.length_b   1.000
_cell.length_c   1.000
_cell.angle_alpha   90.00
_cell.angle_beta   90.00
_cell.angle_gamma   90.00
#
_symmetry.space_group_name_H-M   'P 1'
#
loop_
_entity.id
_entity.type
_entity.pdbx_description
1 polymer ?
#
loop_
_entity_poly.entity_id
_entity_poly.type
_entity_poly.pdbx_seq_one_letter_code
_entity_poly.pdbx_strand_id
1 'polypeptide(L)'
;MKKLLLLFVFGLNPLLSLSQESNRGPFFEIDGSYWEKSINHPQFIAPEKNRFGGVRVFFGLPIGQNWAIGLLGSHQSYYEEQARGYQNREIYGPDPNESGNSILLGYTQDELNVGLQNELVGWGLFLQRKVKLGTRTSLNFNLYAMRESGKNGQLEIFPDYTYLAWWPCPNCLSIAPGPITRSVQERNWKSGIDLAFVWALSKKLDLGIRANFLEFRKRTISTNSGEINTLVFDPLQALADGYAGDRYDFGSAVGREGVRISLTFRPF
;
A
#
# COMPACT_ATOMS: atom_id res chain seq x y z
N MET A 1 -27.19 -15.64 15.58
CA MET A 1 -27.10 -16.23 14.21
C MET A 1 -28.42 -16.16 13.43
N LYS A 2 -29.57 -16.65 13.94
CA LYS A 2 -30.86 -16.60 13.21
C LYS A 2 -31.31 -15.19 12.76
N LYS A 3 -31.09 -14.16 13.61
CA LYS A 3 -31.41 -12.76 13.28
C LYS A 3 -30.52 -12.16 12.17
N LEU A 4 -29.25 -12.54 12.12
CA LEU A 4 -28.30 -12.15 11.07
C LEU A 4 -28.67 -12.80 9.73
N LEU A 5 -29.10 -14.06 9.76
CA LEU A 5 -29.52 -14.81 8.57
C LEU A 5 -30.82 -14.24 7.98
N LEU A 6 -31.77 -13.86 8.84
CA LEU A 6 -33.00 -13.14 8.43
C LEU A 6 -32.69 -11.77 7.83
N LEU A 7 -31.78 -10.99 8.43
CA LEU A 7 -31.32 -9.72 7.87
C LEU A 7 -30.61 -9.91 6.51
N PHE A 8 -29.86 -11.01 6.35
CA PHE A 8 -29.23 -11.38 5.09
C PHE A 8 -30.27 -11.71 4.01
N VAL A 9 -31.30 -12.50 4.37
CA VAL A 9 -32.39 -12.90 3.47
C VAL A 9 -33.27 -11.69 3.07
N PHE A 10 -33.62 -10.81 4.02
CA PHE A 10 -34.41 -9.61 3.73
C PHE A 10 -33.59 -8.51 3.02
N GLY A 11 -32.28 -8.45 3.25
CA GLY A 11 -31.38 -7.52 2.56
C GLY A 11 -31.03 -7.95 1.12
N LEU A 12 -30.88 -9.26 0.88
CA LEU A 12 -30.51 -9.79 -0.44
C LEU A 12 -31.68 -10.00 -1.39
N ASN A 13 -32.88 -10.35 -0.92
CA ASN A 13 -34.04 -10.53 -1.79
C ASN A 13 -34.37 -9.32 -2.67
N PRO A 14 -34.44 -8.08 -2.15
CA PRO A 14 -34.68 -6.90 -3.00
C PRO A 14 -33.53 -6.64 -3.99
N LEU A 15 -32.29 -6.99 -3.64
CA LEU A 15 -31.14 -6.88 -4.55
C LEU A 15 -31.19 -7.92 -5.68
N LEU A 16 -31.65 -9.13 -5.38
CA LEU A 16 -31.84 -10.18 -6.38
C LEU A 16 -33.01 -9.83 -7.33
N SER A 17 -34.11 -9.29 -6.82
CA SER A 17 -35.25 -8.86 -7.66
C SER A 17 -34.90 -7.67 -8.55
N LEU A 18 -34.14 -6.69 -8.05
CA LEU A 18 -33.64 -5.56 -8.86
C LEU A 18 -32.65 -6.00 -9.93
N SER A 19 -31.88 -7.06 -9.69
CA SER A 19 -30.97 -7.61 -10.72
C SER A 19 -31.73 -8.26 -11.87
N GLN A 20 -32.87 -8.90 -11.59
CA GLN A 20 -33.72 -9.57 -12.59
C GLN A 20 -34.39 -8.58 -13.55
N GLU A 21 -34.78 -7.39 -13.10
CA GLU A 21 -35.35 -6.35 -13.97
C GLU A 21 -34.36 -5.83 -15.03
N SER A 22 -33.06 -5.96 -14.78
CA SER A 22 -32.04 -5.34 -15.65
C SER A 22 -31.72 -6.13 -16.93
N ASN A 23 -32.27 -7.34 -17.11
CA ASN A 23 -31.84 -8.32 -18.13
C ASN A 23 -30.32 -8.56 -18.17
N ARG A 24 -29.59 -8.16 -17.13
CA ARG A 24 -28.14 -8.29 -17.00
C ARG A 24 -27.85 -9.05 -15.71
N GLY A 25 -27.21 -10.22 -15.85
CA GLY A 25 -26.78 -11.00 -14.71
C GLY A 25 -25.66 -10.32 -13.90
N PRO A 26 -25.34 -10.88 -12.73
CA PRO A 26 -24.15 -10.48 -11.97
C PRO A 26 -22.88 -10.56 -12.82
N PHE A 27 -21.88 -9.75 -12.48
CA PHE A 27 -20.57 -9.80 -13.12
C PHE A 27 -19.44 -9.92 -12.10
N PHE A 28 -18.32 -10.46 -12.59
CA PHE A 28 -17.05 -10.49 -11.88
C PHE A 28 -16.05 -9.66 -12.68
N GLU A 29 -15.34 -8.75 -12.04
CA GLU A 29 -14.24 -8.01 -12.68
C GLU A 29 -12.97 -8.24 -11.86
N ILE A 30 -11.86 -8.46 -12.54
CA ILE A 30 -10.54 -8.46 -11.94
C ILE A 30 -9.76 -7.36 -12.63
N ASP A 31 -9.20 -6.43 -11.87
CA ASP A 31 -8.25 -5.45 -12.37
C ASP A 31 -6.89 -5.61 -11.68
N GLY A 32 -5.84 -5.30 -12.41
CA GLY A 32 -4.48 -5.40 -11.90
C GLY A 32 -3.57 -4.32 -12.45
N SER A 33 -2.61 -3.91 -11.63
CA SER A 33 -1.50 -3.04 -12.01
C SER A 33 -0.20 -3.75 -11.71
N TYR A 34 0.73 -3.66 -12.65
CA TYR A 34 2.14 -3.93 -12.43
C TYR A 34 2.92 -2.69 -12.86
N TRP A 35 3.64 -2.08 -11.93
CA TRP A 35 4.39 -0.85 -12.18
C TRP A 35 5.83 -1.07 -11.74
N GLU A 36 6.77 -0.83 -12.63
CA GLU A 36 8.18 -0.81 -12.30
C GLU A 36 8.57 0.65 -12.05
N LYS A 37 8.82 1.00 -10.78
CA LYS A 37 9.47 2.27 -10.46
C LYS A 37 10.97 2.03 -10.44
N SER A 38 11.70 2.66 -11.36
CA SER A 38 13.16 2.75 -11.26
C SER A 38 13.50 3.56 -10.01
N ILE A 39 14.01 2.92 -8.97
CA ILE A 39 14.45 3.62 -7.78
C ILE A 39 15.92 4.00 -7.99
N ASN A 40 16.21 5.31 -7.96
CA ASN A 40 17.56 5.81 -8.18
C ASN A 40 18.35 5.60 -6.89
N HIS A 41 19.31 4.68 -6.85
CA HIS A 41 19.99 4.26 -5.62
C HIS A 41 21.52 4.32 -5.78
N PRO A 42 22.22 5.26 -5.11
CA PRO A 42 23.68 5.37 -5.16
C PRO A 42 24.42 4.48 -4.13
N GLN A 43 23.77 3.54 -3.43
CA GLN A 43 24.41 2.70 -2.40
C GLN A 43 24.56 1.23 -2.84
N PHE A 44 25.75 0.66 -2.62
CA PHE A 44 26.19 -0.67 -3.07
C PHE A 44 25.47 -1.88 -2.44
N ILE A 45 24.65 -1.66 -1.40
CA ILE A 45 23.92 -2.73 -0.69
C ILE A 45 22.48 -2.26 -0.52
N ALA A 46 21.66 -2.46 -1.55
CA ALA A 46 20.22 -2.20 -1.50
C ALA A 46 19.47 -3.43 -2.01
N PRO A 47 18.32 -3.79 -1.42
CA PRO A 47 17.51 -4.90 -1.93
C PRO A 47 16.93 -4.55 -3.30
N GLU A 48 17.29 -5.30 -4.35
CA GLU A 48 16.51 -5.37 -5.59
C GLU A 48 15.11 -5.91 -5.25
N LYS A 49 14.11 -5.04 -5.11
CA LYS A 49 12.72 -5.50 -4.96
C LYS A 49 11.76 -4.71 -5.83
N ASN A 50 11.56 -5.24 -7.03
CA ASN A 50 10.50 -4.91 -7.98
C ASN A 50 9.13 -5.39 -7.48
N ARG A 51 8.59 -4.75 -6.43
CA ARG A 51 7.32 -5.19 -5.81
C ARG A 51 6.29 -4.08 -5.72
N PHE A 52 5.95 -3.46 -6.85
CA PHE A 52 4.75 -2.64 -6.95
C PHE A 52 3.72 -3.37 -7.81
N GLY A 53 2.74 -3.96 -7.15
CA GLY A 53 1.68 -4.70 -7.80
C GLY A 53 0.44 -4.77 -6.95
N GLY A 54 -0.72 -4.75 -7.60
CA GLY A 54 -1.99 -4.89 -6.91
C GLY A 54 -3.03 -5.50 -7.82
N VAL A 55 -3.96 -6.22 -7.20
CA VAL A 55 -5.12 -6.80 -7.85
C VAL A 55 -6.36 -6.40 -7.08
N ARG A 56 -7.39 -5.94 -7.79
CA ARG A 56 -8.72 -5.73 -7.23
C ARG A 56 -9.71 -6.68 -7.89
N VAL A 57 -10.60 -7.22 -7.07
CA VAL A 57 -11.66 -8.14 -7.49
C VAL A 57 -13.00 -7.50 -7.17
N PHE A 58 -13.90 -7.47 -8.15
CA PHE A 58 -15.22 -6.88 -8.03
C PHE A 58 -16.26 -7.97 -8.25
N PHE A 59 -17.29 -7.96 -7.42
CA PHE A 59 -18.54 -8.66 -7.66
C PHE A 59 -19.65 -7.64 -7.75
N GLY A 60 -20.26 -7.49 -8.92
CA GLY A 60 -21.25 -6.45 -9.19
C GLY A 60 -22.62 -6.99 -9.56
N LEU A 61 -23.65 -6.34 -9.02
CA LEU A 61 -25.06 -6.55 -9.34
C LEU A 61 -25.56 -5.35 -10.14
N PRO A 62 -25.93 -5.52 -11.41
CA PRO A 62 -26.54 -4.46 -12.20
C PRO A 62 -27.87 -4.00 -11.58
N ILE A 63 -28.08 -2.69 -11.54
CA ILE A 63 -29.32 -2.06 -11.10
C ILE A 63 -29.79 -1.14 -12.22
N GLY A 64 -30.94 -1.46 -12.81
CA GLY A 64 -31.44 -0.77 -14.01
C GLY A 64 -30.46 -0.89 -15.19
N GLN A 65 -30.46 0.11 -16.08
CA GLN A 65 -29.76 -0.02 -17.37
C GLN A 65 -28.26 0.32 -17.32
N ASN A 66 -27.85 1.14 -16.37
CA ASN A 66 -26.56 1.85 -16.41
C ASN A 66 -25.86 1.89 -15.04
N TRP A 67 -26.45 1.31 -14.00
CA TRP A 67 -25.82 1.27 -12.67
C TRP A 67 -25.47 -0.16 -12.28
N ALA A 68 -24.49 -0.30 -11.40
CA ALA A 68 -24.24 -1.53 -10.66
C ALA A 68 -23.74 -1.19 -9.26
N ILE A 69 -24.05 -2.04 -8.28
CA ILE A 69 -23.51 -1.96 -6.92
C ILE A 69 -22.82 -3.28 -6.60
N GLY A 70 -21.82 -3.26 -5.73
CA GLY A 70 -21.14 -4.51 -5.43
C GLY A 70 -20.08 -4.44 -4.35
N LEU A 71 -19.43 -5.59 -4.20
CA LEU A 71 -18.31 -5.81 -3.30
C LEU A 71 -17.00 -5.65 -4.05
N LEU A 72 -16.02 -5.10 -3.35
CA LEU A 72 -14.66 -4.89 -3.82
C LEU A 72 -13.69 -5.57 -2.86
N GLY A 73 -12.84 -6.45 -3.37
CA GLY A 73 -11.67 -6.98 -2.67
C GLY A 73 -10.40 -6.39 -3.26
N SER A 74 -9.38 -6.17 -2.43
CA SER A 74 -8.07 -5.73 -2.89
C SER A 74 -6.95 -6.51 -2.25
N HIS A 75 -5.89 -6.70 -3.03
CA HIS A 75 -4.58 -7.14 -2.58
C HIS A 75 -3.56 -6.17 -3.18
N GLN A 76 -2.69 -5.59 -2.35
CA GLN A 76 -1.68 -4.63 -2.79
C GLN A 76 -0.36 -4.91 -2.10
N SER A 77 0.72 -5.01 -2.88
CA SER A 77 2.09 -5.07 -2.39
C SER A 77 2.88 -3.88 -2.94
N TYR A 78 3.65 -3.23 -2.07
CA TYR A 78 4.43 -2.05 -2.44
C TYR A 78 5.73 -1.93 -1.63
N TYR A 79 6.68 -1.18 -2.17
CA TYR A 79 7.88 -0.70 -1.48
C TYR A 79 8.02 0.82 -1.72
N GLU A 80 7.67 1.66 -0.76
CA GLU A 80 7.67 3.12 -0.92
C GLU A 80 8.87 3.74 -0.21
N GLU A 81 9.72 4.45 -0.96
CA GLU A 81 10.73 5.34 -0.38
C GLU A 81 10.04 6.43 0.44
N GLN A 82 10.46 6.55 1.70
CA GLN A 82 9.95 7.55 2.62
C GLN A 82 10.82 8.81 2.56
N ALA A 83 10.30 9.91 3.13
CA ALA A 83 11.15 11.07 3.37
C ALA A 83 12.41 10.64 4.13
N ARG A 84 13.57 11.18 3.74
CA ARG A 84 14.84 10.82 4.35
C ARG A 84 14.81 11.08 5.85
N GLY A 85 15.34 10.12 6.59
CA GLY A 85 15.46 10.19 8.03
C GLY A 85 16.71 10.96 8.41
N TYR A 86 16.72 11.50 9.63
CA TYR A 86 17.91 12.11 10.18
C TYR A 86 18.23 11.54 11.55
N GLN A 87 19.50 11.31 11.80
CA GLN A 87 20.01 10.88 13.08
C GLN A 87 21.09 11.85 13.57
N ASN A 88 21.01 12.24 14.84
CA ASN A 88 22.11 12.94 15.48
C ASN A 88 23.19 11.92 15.85
N ARG A 89 24.37 12.10 15.30
CA ARG A 89 25.56 11.30 15.57
C ARG A 89 26.51 12.08 16.46
N GLU A 90 27.00 11.42 17.51
CA GLU A 90 28.06 11.94 18.37
C GLU A 90 29.41 11.97 17.63
N ILE A 91 30.11 13.10 17.73
CA ILE A 91 31.48 13.24 17.23
C ILE A 91 32.42 13.15 18.43
N TYR A 92 33.35 12.19 18.39
CA TYR A 92 34.37 12.04 19.41
C TYR A 92 35.70 12.66 18.97
N GLY A 93 36.48 13.12 19.94
CA GLY A 93 37.84 13.61 19.72
C GLY A 93 38.81 12.48 19.38
N PRO A 94 39.91 12.80 18.69
CA PRO A 94 40.92 11.80 18.31
C PRO A 94 41.65 11.22 19.53
N ASP A 95 41.77 12.00 20.61
CA ASP A 95 42.47 11.61 21.83
C ASP A 95 41.47 11.26 22.95
N PRO A 96 41.65 10.12 23.65
CA PRO A 96 40.86 9.80 24.82
C PRO A 96 41.22 10.71 26.00
N ASN A 97 40.31 10.84 26.97
CA ASN A 97 40.60 11.55 28.21
C ASN A 97 41.58 10.78 29.10
N GLU A 98 41.98 11.38 30.22
CA GLU A 98 42.92 10.79 31.20
C GLU A 98 42.48 9.42 31.74
N SER A 99 41.19 9.06 31.62
CA SER A 99 40.63 7.76 32.01
C SER A 99 40.52 6.76 30.84
N GLY A 100 41.02 7.10 29.65
CA GLY A 100 40.95 6.25 28.46
C GLY A 100 39.61 6.27 27.73
N ASN A 101 38.68 7.16 28.10
CA ASN A 101 37.36 7.25 27.48
C ASN A 101 37.36 8.27 26.33
N SER A 102 36.59 7.98 25.27
CA SER A 102 36.39 8.92 24.16
C SER A 102 35.73 10.22 24.64
N ILE A 103 36.23 11.36 24.17
CA ILE A 103 35.71 12.69 24.52
C ILE A 103 34.66 13.10 23.49
N LEU A 104 33.43 13.35 23.92
CA LEU A 104 32.38 13.90 23.06
C LEU A 104 32.69 15.37 22.73
N LEU A 105 32.94 15.66 21.45
CA LEU A 105 33.20 17.01 20.95
C LEU A 105 31.93 17.74 20.49
N GLY A 106 30.88 16.99 20.13
CA GLY A 106 29.62 17.55 19.67
C GLY A 106 28.78 16.54 18.91
N TYR A 107 27.84 17.06 18.12
CA TYR A 107 26.91 16.26 17.32
C TYR A 107 26.93 16.73 15.87
N THR A 108 26.81 15.78 14.94
CA THR A 108 26.49 16.02 13.53
C THR A 108 25.19 15.32 13.18
N GLN A 109 24.59 15.70 12.06
CA GLN A 109 23.37 15.07 11.57
C GLN A 109 23.69 14.25 10.33
N ASP A 110 23.39 12.95 10.39
CA ASP A 110 23.52 12.05 9.25
C ASP A 110 22.14 11.85 8.60
N GLU A 111 22.15 11.78 7.27
CA GLU A 111 20.96 11.52 6.46
C GLU A 111 20.85 10.03 6.15
N LEU A 112 19.69 9.45 6.44
CA LEU A 112 19.43 8.02 6.32
C LEU A 112 18.31 7.78 5.30
N ASN A 113 18.52 6.79 4.43
CA ASN A 113 17.46 6.36 3.53
C ASN A 113 16.47 5.48 4.31
N VAL A 114 15.18 5.70 4.07
CA VAL A 114 14.10 4.96 4.74
C VAL A 114 13.12 4.43 3.70
N GLY A 115 12.86 3.14 3.75
CA GLY A 115 11.91 2.43 2.90
C GLY A 115 10.75 1.87 3.72
N LEU A 116 9.57 1.79 3.12
CA LEU A 116 8.40 1.13 3.70
C LEU A 116 7.92 0.03 2.77
N GLN A 117 8.07 -1.22 3.18
CA GLN A 117 7.54 -2.38 2.47
C GLN A 117 6.23 -2.83 3.13
N ASN A 118 5.18 -3.10 2.35
CA ASN A 118 3.98 -3.70 2.91
C ASN A 118 3.19 -4.57 1.93
N GLU A 119 2.36 -5.43 2.49
CA GLU A 119 1.34 -6.22 1.81
C GLU A 119 0.01 -6.02 2.51
N LEU A 120 -0.96 -5.50 1.76
CA LEU A 120 -2.26 -5.09 2.25
C LEU A 120 -3.34 -5.94 1.60
N VAL A 121 -4.31 -6.36 2.41
CA VAL A 121 -5.54 -6.98 1.93
C VAL A 121 -6.72 -6.17 2.43
N GLY A 122 -7.70 -5.95 1.56
CA GLY A 122 -8.86 -5.13 1.89
C GLY A 122 -10.15 -5.56 1.25
N TRP A 123 -11.21 -4.97 1.81
CA TRP A 123 -12.59 -5.17 1.38
C TRP A 123 -13.33 -3.85 1.40
N GLY A 124 -14.29 -3.72 0.50
CA GLY A 124 -15.05 -2.50 0.31
C GLY A 124 -16.31 -2.72 -0.50
N LEU A 125 -16.92 -1.60 -0.83
CA LEU A 125 -18.11 -1.50 -1.66
C LEU A 125 -17.84 -0.56 -2.82
N PHE A 126 -18.55 -0.77 -3.91
CA PHE A 126 -18.53 0.15 -5.04
C PHE A 126 -19.94 0.39 -5.59
N LEU A 127 -20.11 1.58 -6.18
CA LEU A 127 -21.22 1.98 -7.00
C LEU A 127 -20.68 2.41 -8.36
N GLN A 128 -21.12 1.73 -9.41
CA GLN A 128 -20.67 1.93 -10.77
C GLN A 128 -21.76 2.59 -11.61
N ARG A 129 -21.39 3.64 -12.34
CA ARG A 129 -22.16 4.22 -13.43
C ARG A 129 -21.51 3.90 -14.76
N LYS A 130 -22.23 3.20 -15.63
CA LYS A 130 -21.85 2.91 -17.02
C LYS A 130 -22.45 3.96 -17.96
N VAL A 131 -21.60 4.58 -18.76
CA VAL A 131 -21.95 5.50 -19.84
C VAL A 131 -21.53 4.84 -21.15
N LYS A 132 -22.50 4.45 -21.98
CA LYS A 132 -22.20 3.89 -23.31
C LYS A 132 -21.67 4.99 -24.21
N LEU A 133 -20.53 4.74 -24.86
CA LEU A 133 -19.95 5.63 -25.88
C LEU A 133 -20.27 5.14 -27.29
N GLY A 134 -20.44 3.83 -27.45
CA GLY A 134 -20.81 3.20 -28.70
C GLY A 134 -21.47 1.84 -28.47
N THR A 135 -21.49 1.00 -29.51
CA THR A 135 -22.09 -0.34 -29.45
C THR A 135 -21.26 -1.32 -28.62
N ARG A 136 -19.93 -1.15 -28.60
CA ARG A 136 -19.00 -2.01 -27.86
C ARG A 136 -18.16 -1.29 -26.80
N THR A 137 -18.26 0.03 -26.71
CA THR A 137 -17.41 0.84 -25.82
C THR A 137 -18.22 1.58 -24.77
N SER A 138 -17.66 1.70 -23.57
CA SER A 138 -18.26 2.45 -22.47
C SER A 138 -17.22 3.06 -21.54
N LEU A 139 -17.59 4.16 -20.91
CA LEU A 139 -16.93 4.71 -19.75
C LEU A 139 -17.65 4.26 -18.48
N ASN A 140 -16.89 3.74 -17.54
CA ASN A 140 -17.39 3.28 -16.25
C ASN A 140 -16.78 4.14 -15.16
N PHE A 141 -17.64 4.83 -14.40
CA PHE A 141 -17.26 5.57 -13.21
C PHE A 141 -17.58 4.71 -12.00
N ASN A 142 -16.59 4.40 -11.16
CA ASN A 142 -16.79 3.59 -9.97
C ASN A 142 -16.46 4.41 -8.73
N LEU A 143 -17.50 4.83 -8.01
CA LEU A 143 -17.34 5.35 -6.67
C LEU A 143 -17.11 4.17 -5.73
N TYR A 144 -16.05 4.21 -4.93
CA TYR A 144 -15.74 3.13 -4.00
C TYR A 144 -15.38 3.65 -2.61
N ALA A 145 -15.57 2.78 -1.63
CA ALA A 145 -15.01 2.92 -0.29
C ALA A 145 -14.51 1.55 0.17
N MET A 146 -13.29 1.49 0.69
CA MET A 146 -12.68 0.25 1.13
C MET A 146 -11.79 0.45 2.34
N ARG A 147 -11.58 -0.64 3.06
CA ARG A 147 -10.60 -0.73 4.14
C ARG A 147 -9.60 -1.82 3.81
N GLU A 148 -8.33 -1.47 3.87
CA GLU A 148 -7.21 -2.39 3.73
C GLU A 148 -6.43 -2.47 5.04
N SER A 149 -5.81 -3.62 5.27
CA SER A 149 -4.88 -3.79 6.38
C SER A 149 -3.78 -4.78 6.04
N GLY A 150 -2.58 -4.50 6.54
CA GLY A 150 -1.42 -5.39 6.52
C GLY A 150 -0.79 -5.45 7.89
N LYS A 151 -0.33 -6.64 8.30
CA LYS A 151 0.36 -6.85 9.59
C LYS A 151 1.84 -7.18 9.43
N ASN A 152 2.27 -7.46 8.21
CA ASN A 152 3.60 -7.98 7.89
C ASN A 152 4.43 -6.92 7.15
N GLY A 153 4.17 -5.64 7.41
CA GLY A 153 4.94 -4.56 6.83
C GLY A 153 6.30 -4.44 7.50
N GLN A 154 7.25 -3.86 6.79
CA GLN A 154 8.59 -3.60 7.29
C GLN A 154 8.96 -2.15 7.00
N LEU A 155 9.38 -1.42 8.03
CA LEU A 155 10.14 -0.18 7.87
C LEU A 155 11.61 -0.58 7.78
N GLU A 156 12.26 -0.20 6.68
CA GLU A 156 13.67 -0.49 6.40
C GLU A 156 14.45 0.81 6.53
N ILE A 157 15.39 0.89 7.47
CA ILE A 157 16.29 2.04 7.62
C ILE A 157 17.69 1.60 7.21
N PHE A 158 18.30 2.37 6.30
CA PHE A 158 19.61 2.07 5.74
C PHE A 158 20.65 3.01 6.35
N PRO A 159 21.27 2.63 7.48
CA PRO A 159 22.37 3.41 8.02
C PRO A 159 23.61 3.22 7.17
N ASP A 160 24.47 4.24 7.19
CA ASP A 160 25.77 4.14 6.56
C ASP A 160 26.68 3.25 7.42
N TYR A 161 26.89 2.00 6.97
CA TYR A 161 27.73 1.02 7.67
C TYR A 161 29.23 1.29 7.53
N THR A 162 29.66 2.29 6.74
CA THR A 162 31.06 2.77 6.79
C THR A 162 31.41 3.33 8.18
N TYR A 163 30.39 3.57 9.02
CA TYR A 163 30.44 3.97 10.43
C TYR A 163 31.12 2.97 11.40
N LEU A 164 31.36 1.71 11.00
CA LEU A 164 32.10 0.74 11.83
C LEU A 164 33.54 1.19 12.19
N ALA A 165 34.05 2.25 11.56
CA ALA A 165 35.35 2.83 11.89
C ALA A 165 35.36 3.80 13.10
N TRP A 166 34.20 4.29 13.58
CA TRP A 166 34.15 5.41 14.55
C TRP A 166 33.32 5.13 15.82
N TRP A 167 32.53 4.06 15.84
CA TRP A 167 31.88 3.61 17.07
C TRP A 167 32.90 2.80 17.89
N PRO A 168 33.25 3.17 19.13
CA PRO A 168 34.03 2.30 20.02
C PRO A 168 33.16 1.12 20.45
N CYS A 169 32.98 0.17 19.55
CA CYS A 169 32.33 -1.10 19.83
C CYS A 169 33.39 -2.19 19.65
N PRO A 170 34.09 -2.57 20.73
CA PRO A 170 35.16 -3.57 20.68
C PRO A 170 34.72 -4.93 20.14
N ASN A 171 33.40 -5.20 20.06
CA ASN A 171 32.82 -6.49 19.66
C ASN A 171 31.82 -6.40 18.48
N CYS A 172 31.87 -5.36 17.64
CA CYS A 172 30.92 -5.20 16.53
C CYS A 172 31.19 -6.07 15.29
N LEU A 173 32.00 -7.13 15.41
CA LEU A 173 32.27 -8.13 14.36
C LEU A 173 31.01 -8.91 13.92
N SER A 174 29.88 -8.75 14.60
CA SER A 174 28.61 -9.42 14.31
C SER A 174 27.53 -8.53 13.67
N ILE A 175 27.83 -7.27 13.32
CA ILE A 175 26.85 -6.41 12.62
C ILE A 175 26.85 -6.79 11.14
N ALA A 176 25.80 -7.51 10.71
CA ALA A 176 25.58 -7.79 9.30
C ALA A 176 25.18 -6.49 8.57
N PRO A 177 25.87 -6.10 7.48
CA PRO A 177 25.47 -4.95 6.69
C PRO A 177 24.15 -5.27 5.96
N GLY A 178 23.14 -4.42 6.17
CA GLY A 178 21.79 -4.56 5.62
C GLY A 178 20.83 -3.59 6.32
N PRO A 179 19.60 -3.37 5.86
CA PRO A 179 18.70 -2.44 6.57
C PRO A 179 18.39 -2.93 8.00
N ILE A 180 18.31 -1.98 8.93
CA ILE A 180 17.63 -2.20 10.20
C ILE A 180 16.14 -2.26 9.88
N THR A 181 15.53 -3.42 10.09
CA THR A 181 14.12 -3.65 9.76
C THR A 181 13.27 -3.67 11.02
N ARG A 182 12.10 -3.06 10.92
CA ARG A 182 11.12 -2.96 12.01
C ARG A 182 9.75 -3.38 11.52
N SER A 183 9.10 -4.28 12.25
CA SER A 183 7.74 -4.70 11.96
C SER A 183 6.78 -3.51 12.07
N VAL A 184 6.00 -3.28 11.01
CA VAL A 184 4.94 -2.27 10.99
C VAL A 184 3.62 -2.90 10.57
N GLN A 185 2.55 -2.43 11.20
CA GLN A 185 1.19 -2.69 10.75
C GLN A 185 0.63 -1.44 10.09
N GLU A 186 -0.13 -1.62 9.03
CA GLU A 186 -0.76 -0.52 8.30
C GLU A 186 -2.24 -0.79 8.14
N ARG A 187 -3.03 0.28 8.26
CA ARG A 187 -4.46 0.27 7.98
C ARG A 187 -4.79 1.45 7.09
N ASN A 188 -5.44 1.17 5.97
CA ASN A 188 -5.88 2.20 5.04
C ASN A 188 -7.40 2.24 4.98
N TRP A 189 -7.95 3.44 5.07
CA TRP A 189 -9.30 3.75 4.63
C TRP A 189 -9.19 4.53 3.33
N LYS A 190 -9.71 3.96 2.24
CA LYS A 190 -9.70 4.57 0.92
C LYS A 190 -11.12 4.83 0.47
N SER A 191 -11.37 5.99 -0.11
CA SER A 191 -12.61 6.27 -0.84
C SER A 191 -12.29 7.11 -2.07
N GLY A 192 -12.89 6.80 -3.21
CA GLY A 192 -12.50 7.47 -4.44
C GLY A 192 -13.39 7.15 -5.63
N ILE A 193 -12.99 7.70 -6.78
CA ILE A 193 -13.62 7.49 -8.07
C ILE A 193 -12.59 6.89 -9.01
N ASP A 194 -12.85 5.68 -9.48
CA ASP A 194 -12.15 5.09 -10.62
C ASP A 194 -12.84 5.46 -11.92
N LEU A 195 -12.05 5.73 -12.95
CA LEU A 195 -12.51 5.87 -14.32
C LEU A 195 -11.97 4.70 -15.14
N ALA A 196 -12.85 3.98 -15.83
CA ALA A 196 -12.46 2.89 -16.72
C ALA A 196 -13.05 3.06 -18.11
N PHE A 197 -12.19 2.99 -19.13
CA PHE A 197 -12.61 2.77 -20.50
C PHE A 197 -12.73 1.27 -20.73
N VAL A 198 -13.89 0.81 -21.20
CA VAL A 198 -14.21 -0.61 -21.34
C VAL A 198 -14.64 -0.93 -22.76
N TRP A 199 -14.10 -2.01 -23.31
CA TRP A 199 -14.41 -2.58 -24.61
C TRP A 199 -14.97 -4.00 -24.45
N ALA A 200 -16.21 -4.18 -24.89
CA ALA A 200 -16.85 -5.49 -25.01
C ALA A 200 -16.20 -6.31 -26.13
N LEU A 201 -15.46 -7.36 -25.74
CA LEU A 201 -14.91 -8.37 -26.65
C LEU A 201 -16.00 -9.34 -27.10
N SER A 202 -16.91 -9.69 -26.20
CA SER A 202 -18.08 -10.52 -26.47
C SER A 202 -19.26 -10.12 -25.57
N LYS A 203 -20.38 -10.85 -25.65
CA LYS A 203 -21.50 -10.64 -24.71
C LYS A 203 -21.12 -10.96 -23.25
N LYS A 204 -20.12 -11.82 -23.05
CA LYS A 204 -19.72 -12.34 -21.73
C LYS A 204 -18.40 -11.77 -21.21
N LEU A 205 -17.65 -11.07 -22.04
CA LEU A 205 -16.29 -10.66 -21.74
C LEU A 205 -16.04 -9.22 -22.17
N ASP A 206 -15.55 -8.40 -21.24
CA ASP A 206 -15.04 -7.06 -21.55
C ASP A 206 -13.59 -6.92 -21.08
N LEU A 207 -12.81 -6.16 -21.85
CA LEU A 207 -11.49 -5.68 -21.49
C LEU A 207 -11.58 -4.20 -21.11
N GLY A 208 -10.87 -3.78 -20.08
CA GLY A 208 -10.86 -2.40 -19.60
C GLY A 208 -9.48 -1.85 -19.31
N ILE A 209 -9.35 -0.54 -19.42
CA ILE A 209 -8.23 0.24 -18.93
C ILE A 209 -8.79 1.21 -17.88
N ARG A 210 -8.25 1.15 -16.67
CA ARG A 210 -8.78 1.85 -15.49
C ARG A 210 -7.71 2.69 -14.81
N ALA A 211 -8.12 3.81 -14.24
CA ALA A 211 -7.26 4.69 -13.46
C ALA A 211 -8.02 5.27 -12.26
N ASN A 212 -7.33 5.47 -11.12
CA ASN A 212 -7.91 6.18 -9.97
C ASN A 212 -7.89 7.67 -10.27
N PHE A 213 -9.03 8.22 -10.68
CA PHE A 213 -9.13 9.64 -10.99
C PHE A 213 -8.99 10.50 -9.74
N LEU A 214 -9.65 10.09 -8.65
CA LEU A 214 -9.61 10.78 -7.37
C LEU A 214 -9.67 9.77 -6.23
N GLU A 215 -8.83 9.94 -5.21
CA GLU A 215 -8.79 9.10 -4.02
C GLU A 215 -8.51 9.97 -2.80
N PHE A 216 -9.31 9.74 -1.76
CA PHE A 216 -8.98 10.09 -0.39
C PHE A 216 -8.49 8.82 0.32
N ARG A 217 -7.32 8.90 0.94
CA ARG A 217 -6.74 7.81 1.73
C ARG A 217 -6.34 8.32 3.09
N LYS A 218 -6.90 7.74 4.15
CA LYS A 218 -6.33 7.79 5.49
C LYS A 218 -5.49 6.55 5.70
N ARG A 219 -4.19 6.72 5.93
CA ARG A 219 -3.23 5.66 6.24
C ARG A 219 -2.80 5.78 7.68
N THR A 220 -2.96 4.72 8.47
CA THR A 220 -2.46 4.62 9.84
C THR A 220 -1.34 3.60 9.88
N ILE A 221 -0.13 4.04 10.24
CA ILE A 221 1.04 3.18 10.44
C ILE A 221 1.27 3.03 11.94
N SER A 222 1.40 1.80 12.41
CA SER A 222 1.79 1.51 13.79
C SER A 222 3.05 0.66 13.79
N THR A 223 4.09 1.12 14.48
CA THR A 223 5.33 0.38 14.72
C THR A 223 5.12 -0.61 15.86
N ASN A 224 5.64 -1.84 15.70
CA ASN A 224 5.77 -2.76 16.81
C ASN A 224 7.22 -2.68 17.30
N SER A 225 7.47 -1.86 18.32
CA SER A 225 8.82 -1.51 18.80
C SER A 225 9.63 -2.70 19.34
N GLY A 226 9.01 -3.86 19.55
CA GLY A 226 9.66 -5.05 20.11
C GLY A 226 10.27 -6.04 19.11
N GLU A 227 10.03 -5.88 17.80
CA GLU A 227 10.54 -6.79 16.76
C GLU A 227 11.53 -6.06 15.86
N ILE A 228 12.81 -6.12 16.23
CA ILE A 228 13.95 -5.56 15.48
C ILE A 228 14.93 -6.67 15.12
N ASN A 229 15.62 -6.53 13.98
CA ASN A 229 16.62 -7.49 13.52
C ASN A 229 18.05 -7.21 14.06
N THR A 230 18.20 -6.43 15.14
CA THR A 230 19.50 -6.12 15.77
C THR A 230 19.61 -6.64 17.20
N LEU A 231 20.80 -7.14 17.57
CA LEU A 231 21.08 -7.78 18.87
C LEU A 231 21.63 -6.81 19.93
N VAL A 232 22.06 -5.61 19.55
CA VAL A 232 22.87 -4.73 20.40
C VAL A 232 22.47 -3.29 20.13
N PHE A 233 21.59 -2.73 20.97
CA PHE A 233 21.20 -1.31 21.01
C PHE A 233 20.62 -0.73 19.71
N ASP A 234 19.41 -0.15 19.80
CA ASP A 234 18.74 0.45 18.65
C ASP A 234 18.70 1.98 18.75
N PRO A 235 19.67 2.68 18.15
CA PRO A 235 19.71 4.14 18.19
C PRO A 235 18.70 4.80 17.25
N LEU A 236 17.95 4.01 16.46
CA LEU A 236 17.02 4.48 15.43
C LEU A 236 15.56 4.35 15.85
N GLN A 237 15.28 3.98 17.10
CA GLN A 237 13.92 3.87 17.64
C GLN A 237 13.13 5.16 17.51
N ALA A 238 13.69 6.28 17.96
CA ALA A 238 13.02 7.58 17.88
C ALA A 238 12.75 8.00 16.42
N LEU A 239 13.66 7.68 15.50
CA LEU A 239 13.47 7.92 14.07
C LEU A 239 12.33 7.07 13.52
N ALA A 240 12.31 5.78 13.83
CA ALA A 240 11.27 4.85 13.39
C ALA A 240 9.88 5.23 13.89
N ASP A 241 9.77 5.64 15.16
CA ASP A 241 8.51 6.10 15.76
C ASP A 241 8.00 7.38 15.10
N GLY A 242 8.89 8.21 14.55
CA GLY A 242 8.52 9.38 13.74
C GLY A 242 7.78 9.03 12.43
N TYR A 243 7.91 7.80 11.92
CA TYR A 243 7.15 7.34 10.75
C TYR A 243 5.80 6.71 11.11
N ALA A 244 5.53 6.45 12.39
CA ALA A 244 4.23 5.99 12.86
C ALA A 244 3.21 7.14 12.91
N GLY A 245 1.92 6.78 12.86
CA GLY A 245 0.81 7.72 12.96
C GLY A 245 -0.09 7.77 11.73
N ASP A 246 -0.99 8.74 11.75
CA ASP A 246 -1.99 8.97 10.71
C ASP A 246 -1.45 9.89 9.61
N ARG A 247 -1.63 9.47 8.36
CA ARG A 247 -1.31 10.22 7.15
C ARG A 247 -2.54 10.31 6.27
N TYR A 248 -2.69 11.44 5.58
CA TYR A 248 -3.85 11.73 4.75
C TYR A 248 -3.38 12.11 3.36
N ASP A 249 -3.84 11.36 2.36
CA ASP A 249 -3.57 11.64 0.95
C ASP A 249 -4.89 11.98 0.25
N PHE A 250 -4.86 13.02 -0.59
CA PHE A 250 -5.98 13.39 -1.44
C PHE A 250 -5.49 13.74 -2.83
N GLY A 251 -6.12 13.17 -3.85
CA GLY A 251 -5.83 13.48 -5.26
C GLY A 251 -5.87 12.25 -6.15
N SER A 252 -5.35 12.40 -7.37
CA SER A 252 -5.19 11.27 -8.28
C SER A 252 -4.21 10.25 -7.72
N ALA A 253 -4.62 8.98 -7.67
CA ALA A 253 -3.75 7.89 -7.23
C ALA A 253 -3.01 7.21 -8.39
N VAL A 254 -3.08 7.76 -9.62
CA VAL A 254 -2.39 7.19 -10.79
C VAL A 254 -0.87 7.12 -10.57
N GLY A 255 -0.25 8.09 -9.89
CA GLY A 255 1.18 8.02 -9.58
C GLY A 255 1.56 6.93 -8.56
N ARG A 256 0.59 6.38 -7.82
CA ARG A 256 0.78 5.35 -6.78
C ARG A 256 0.36 3.96 -7.25
N GLU A 257 -0.85 3.86 -7.80
CA GLU A 257 -1.47 2.60 -8.24
C GLU A 257 -1.44 2.42 -9.76
N GLY A 258 -1.08 3.48 -10.49
CA GLY A 258 -0.93 3.38 -11.92
C GLY A 258 -2.21 3.26 -12.72
N VAL A 259 -2.04 2.87 -13.97
CA VAL A 259 -3.08 2.42 -14.88
C VAL A 259 -3.22 0.91 -14.69
N ARG A 260 -4.47 0.46 -14.54
CA ARG A 260 -4.86 -0.92 -14.28
C ARG A 260 -5.55 -1.50 -15.51
N ILE A 261 -5.25 -2.75 -15.82
CA ILE A 261 -5.92 -3.51 -16.87
C ILE A 261 -7.01 -4.33 -16.19
N SER A 262 -8.24 -4.26 -16.69
CA SER A 262 -9.36 -4.99 -16.13
C SER A 262 -9.98 -5.98 -17.11
N LEU A 263 -10.48 -7.09 -16.57
CA LEU A 263 -11.17 -8.13 -17.30
C LEU A 263 -12.50 -8.41 -16.59
N THR A 264 -13.61 -8.20 -17.30
CA THR A 264 -14.95 -8.39 -16.76
C THR A 264 -15.61 -9.61 -17.38
N PHE A 265 -16.13 -10.50 -16.55
CA PHE A 265 -16.87 -11.70 -16.92
C PHE A 265 -18.34 -11.59 -16.54
N ARG A 266 -19.23 -11.94 -17.47
CA ARG A 266 -20.68 -12.04 -17.27
C ARG A 266 -21.12 -13.46 -17.57
N PRO A 267 -21.27 -14.31 -16.54
CA PRO A 267 -21.55 -15.73 -16.74
C PRO A 267 -22.92 -16.00 -17.41
N PHE A 268 -23.90 -15.13 -17.16
CA PHE A 268 -25.29 -15.24 -17.61
C PHE A 268 -25.62 -14.20 -18.69
#